data_AF-R9KXC2-F1
#
_entry.id   AF-R9KXC2-F1
#
_cell.length_a   1.000
_cell.length_b   1.000
_cell.length_c   1.000
_cell.angle_alpha   90.00
_cell.angle_beta   90.00
_cell.angle_gamma   90.00
#
_symmetry.space_group_name_H-M   'P 1'
#
loop_
_entity.id
_entity.type
_entity.pdbx_description
1 polymer ?
#
loop_
_entity_poly.entity_id
_entity_poly.type
_entity_poly.pdbx_seq_one_letter_code
_entity_poly.pdbx_strand_id
1 'polypeptide(L)'
;MGMRTRGSGSNDPRLRAREERARREAAALPPEPAAPPASAAEARAAREARAAGSAPTKRSAARPGSSARGRAAARSSEGEAAPTRRARTQPSPEQRRRRRRKIVAVACSAVVLALVCAVVGGFSWLRWFSADDAADIQGTWYLAGTSTPIEITEDRINLTKDVSYRYALDTGDKTIAFTFTNLAGSGCYRFSLDRNQLALVDGSFTGGDTLGRDIGWTLEALVKKLQGETLAPAEAGAEGLTLLSRTPSGGA
;
A
#
# COMPACT_ATOMS: atom_id res chain seq x y z
N MET A 1 -74.30 -13.08 18.65
CA MET A 1 -73.14 -12.20 18.96
C MET A 1 -72.24 -12.09 17.74
N GLY A 2 -71.85 -10.89 17.34
CA GLY A 2 -70.90 -10.69 16.23
C GLY A 2 -70.01 -9.48 16.49
N MET A 3 -68.73 -9.71 16.75
CA MET A 3 -67.73 -8.65 16.90
C MET A 3 -67.31 -8.13 15.53
N ARG A 4 -67.34 -6.81 15.34
CA ARG A 4 -66.65 -6.14 14.24
C ARG A 4 -65.43 -5.43 14.81
N THR A 5 -64.24 -5.85 14.42
CA THR A 5 -63.02 -5.08 14.61
C THR A 5 -63.02 -3.87 13.69
N ARG A 6 -62.63 -2.70 14.19
CA ARG A 6 -62.48 -1.47 13.38
C ARG A 6 -61.05 -0.96 13.55
N GLY A 7 -60.25 -1.10 12.50
CA GLY A 7 -58.90 -0.55 12.48
C GLY A 7 -58.94 0.97 12.51
N SER A 8 -58.20 1.58 13.45
CA SER A 8 -58.03 3.03 13.53
C SER A 8 -56.76 3.42 12.77
N GLY A 9 -56.89 3.67 11.47
CA GLY A 9 -55.81 4.28 10.69
C GLY A 9 -55.68 5.75 11.05
N SER A 10 -54.56 6.15 11.67
CA SER A 10 -54.31 7.55 12.03
C SER A 10 -54.34 8.44 10.79
N ASN A 11 -55.24 9.43 10.79
CA ASN A 11 -55.53 10.26 9.64
C ASN A 11 -54.77 11.60 9.71
N ASP A 12 -53.50 11.57 10.15
CA ASP A 12 -52.65 12.75 10.30
C ASP A 12 -51.99 13.16 8.95
N PRO A 13 -52.34 14.33 8.38
CA PRO A 13 -51.75 14.79 7.13
C PRO A 13 -50.25 15.09 7.22
N ARG A 14 -49.71 15.37 8.41
CA ARG A 14 -48.26 15.67 8.59
C ARG A 14 -47.40 14.42 8.48
N LEU A 15 -47.91 13.27 8.91
CA LEU A 15 -47.22 11.98 8.74
C LEU A 15 -47.17 11.60 7.25
N ARG A 16 -48.30 11.71 6.52
CA ARG A 16 -48.31 11.46 5.06
C ARG A 16 -47.35 12.37 4.29
N ALA A 17 -47.31 13.67 4.62
CA ALA A 17 -46.37 14.59 3.99
C ALA A 17 -44.90 14.22 4.25
N ARG A 18 -44.57 13.70 5.44
CA ARG A 18 -43.23 13.17 5.75
C ARG A 18 -42.92 11.87 5.01
N GLU A 19 -43.88 10.95 4.94
CA GLU A 19 -43.73 9.68 4.22
C GLU A 19 -43.60 9.87 2.70
N GLU A 20 -44.38 10.77 2.09
CA GLU A 20 -44.22 11.13 0.68
C GLU A 20 -42.88 11.82 0.41
N ARG A 21 -42.42 12.71 1.32
CA ARG A 21 -41.11 13.35 1.18
C ARG A 21 -40.00 12.30 1.25
N ALA A 22 -40.03 11.40 2.25
CA ALA A 22 -39.07 10.31 2.39
C ALA A 22 -39.09 9.35 1.18
N ARG A 23 -40.26 9.02 0.63
CA ARG A 23 -40.39 8.20 -0.59
C ARG A 23 -39.81 8.90 -1.83
N ARG A 24 -40.01 10.21 -1.99
CA ARG A 24 -39.43 10.99 -3.10
C ARG A 24 -37.92 11.16 -2.95
N GLU A 25 -37.43 11.31 -1.72
CA GLU A 25 -36.01 11.42 -1.39
C GLU A 25 -35.29 10.08 -1.62
N ALA A 26 -35.91 8.95 -1.25
CA ALA A 26 -35.44 7.60 -1.58
C ALA A 26 -35.49 7.28 -3.09
N ALA A 27 -36.47 7.81 -3.82
CA ALA A 27 -36.59 7.64 -5.27
C ALA A 27 -35.69 8.59 -6.10
N ALA A 28 -35.02 9.56 -5.45
CA ALA A 28 -34.17 10.55 -6.10
C ALA A 28 -32.66 10.27 -5.94
N LEU A 29 -32.29 9.22 -5.20
CA LEU A 29 -30.90 8.74 -5.16
C LEU A 29 -30.54 8.11 -6.51
N PRO A 30 -29.48 8.56 -7.20
CA PRO A 30 -28.99 7.88 -8.40
C PRO A 30 -28.47 6.48 -8.02
N PRO A 31 -28.52 5.50 -8.92
CA PRO A 31 -27.93 4.20 -8.67
C PRO A 31 -26.43 4.36 -8.42
N GLU A 32 -25.99 3.98 -7.23
CA GLU A 32 -24.57 3.89 -6.87
C GLU A 32 -23.85 2.93 -7.84
N PRO A 33 -22.67 3.29 -8.37
CA PRO A 33 -22.08 2.55 -9.48
C PRO A 33 -21.78 1.10 -9.09
N ALA A 34 -22.29 0.17 -9.89
CA ALA A 34 -22.01 -1.25 -9.73
C ALA A 34 -20.50 -1.52 -9.68
N ALA A 35 -20.09 -2.47 -8.84
CA ALA A 35 -18.71 -2.90 -8.69
C ALA A 35 -18.06 -3.18 -10.06
N PRO A 36 -16.80 -2.78 -10.28
CA PRO A 36 -16.18 -2.88 -11.60
C PRO A 36 -16.04 -4.35 -12.03
N PRO A 37 -16.38 -4.69 -13.29
CA PRO A 37 -16.21 -6.05 -13.79
C PRO A 37 -14.72 -6.41 -13.91
N ALA A 38 -14.43 -7.72 -13.88
CA ALA A 38 -13.08 -8.29 -13.83
C ALA A 38 -12.12 -7.91 -15.00
N SER A 39 -12.61 -7.26 -16.06
CA SER A 39 -11.80 -6.84 -17.21
C SER A 39 -10.84 -5.68 -16.93
N ALA A 40 -11.00 -4.96 -15.81
CA ALA A 40 -10.05 -3.92 -15.39
C ALA A 40 -8.67 -4.49 -14.99
N ALA A 41 -8.62 -5.75 -14.52
CA ALA A 41 -7.37 -6.44 -14.20
C ALA A 41 -6.60 -6.84 -15.48
N GLU A 42 -7.30 -7.39 -16.48
CA GLU A 42 -6.72 -7.78 -17.77
C GLU A 42 -6.15 -6.56 -18.54
N ALA A 43 -6.82 -5.42 -18.46
CA ALA A 43 -6.35 -4.16 -19.06
C ALA A 43 -5.04 -3.64 -18.44
N ARG A 44 -4.73 -3.97 -17.17
CA ARG A 44 -3.43 -3.65 -16.55
C ARG A 44 -2.34 -4.63 -16.98
N ALA A 45 -2.63 -5.93 -17.00
CA ALA A 45 -1.68 -6.96 -17.43
C ALA A 45 -1.16 -6.74 -18.88
N ALA A 46 -2.03 -6.32 -19.79
CA ALA A 46 -1.65 -5.99 -21.17
C ALA A 46 -0.67 -4.79 -21.29
N ARG A 47 -0.58 -3.93 -20.25
CA ARG A 47 0.23 -2.71 -20.28
C ARG A 47 1.67 -2.94 -19.80
N GLU A 48 1.89 -3.90 -18.90
CA GLU A 48 3.23 -4.27 -18.42
C GLU A 48 4.02 -5.08 -19.45
N ALA A 49 3.36 -5.98 -20.19
CA ALA A 49 3.99 -6.80 -21.23
C ALA A 49 4.70 -5.97 -22.34
N ARG A 50 4.31 -4.71 -22.54
CA ARG A 50 4.88 -3.82 -23.57
C ARG A 50 6.11 -3.02 -23.13
N ALA A 51 6.49 -3.07 -21.85
CA ALA A 51 7.63 -2.32 -21.30
C ALA A 51 8.96 -3.10 -21.30
N ALA A 52 8.92 -4.43 -21.45
CA ALA A 52 10.07 -5.31 -21.23
C ALA A 52 10.96 -5.58 -22.47
N GLY A 53 10.72 -4.92 -23.60
CA GLY A 53 11.36 -5.25 -24.89
C GLY A 53 12.20 -4.13 -25.51
N SER A 54 13.45 -3.95 -25.08
CA SER A 54 14.48 -3.17 -25.81
C SER A 54 15.91 -3.46 -25.33
N ALA A 55 16.62 -4.36 -26.02
CA ALA A 55 18.05 -4.60 -25.81
C ALA A 55 18.92 -3.78 -26.80
N PRO A 56 20.06 -3.19 -26.39
CA PRO A 56 20.92 -2.43 -27.29
C PRO A 56 22.03 -3.30 -27.91
N THR A 57 21.89 -3.62 -29.20
CA THR A 57 22.99 -4.19 -30.01
C THR A 57 23.74 -3.06 -30.71
N LYS A 58 25.07 -2.98 -30.54
CA LYS A 58 26.01 -2.69 -31.66
C LYS A 58 27.48 -2.88 -31.30
N ARG A 59 28.10 -3.80 -32.03
CA ARG A 59 29.55 -3.99 -32.17
C ARG A 59 29.98 -3.31 -33.48
N SER A 60 31.09 -2.57 -33.48
CA SER A 60 32.23 -2.79 -34.39
C SER A 60 33.17 -1.58 -34.42
N ALA A 61 34.46 -1.85 -34.61
CA ALA A 61 35.48 -0.85 -34.93
C ALA A 61 35.88 -1.00 -36.41
N ALA A 62 36.28 0.10 -37.07
CA ALA A 62 37.34 0.14 -38.09
C ALA A 62 37.54 1.56 -38.66
N ARG A 63 38.75 1.80 -39.16
CA ARG A 63 39.30 2.99 -39.89
C ARG A 63 39.64 2.50 -41.33
N PRO A 64 40.32 3.25 -42.25
CA PRO A 64 40.65 4.69 -42.37
C PRO A 64 40.50 5.29 -43.82
N GLY A 65 40.92 6.55 -44.02
CA GLY A 65 41.34 7.15 -45.33
C GLY A 65 40.49 8.33 -45.83
N SER A 66 40.93 9.22 -46.74
CA SER A 66 42.28 9.69 -47.14
C SER A 66 42.20 10.94 -48.08
N SER A 67 43.20 11.84 -48.05
CA SER A 67 43.42 12.97 -49.02
C SER A 67 42.29 14.07 -49.11
N ALA A 68 42.44 15.27 -49.69
CA ALA A 68 43.57 16.06 -50.24
C ALA A 68 43.23 17.58 -50.05
N ARG A 69 44.15 18.44 -49.59
CA ARG A 69 45.03 19.34 -50.38
C ARG A 69 44.35 20.57 -51.05
N GLY A 70 44.65 21.77 -50.54
CA GLY A 70 44.38 23.09 -51.14
C GLY A 70 45.49 24.09 -50.75
N ARG A 71 45.85 25.06 -51.61
CA ARG A 71 47.21 25.67 -51.64
C ARG A 71 47.22 27.17 -52.02
N ALA A 72 47.84 28.02 -51.18
CA ALA A 72 48.52 29.30 -51.49
C ALA A 72 49.14 29.82 -50.16
N ALA A 73 50.45 30.12 -50.00
CA ALA A 73 51.29 31.16 -50.63
C ALA A 73 50.78 32.59 -50.32
N ALA A 74 51.55 33.57 -49.80
CA ALA A 74 52.93 33.63 -49.26
C ALA A 74 53.00 34.89 -48.31
N ARG A 75 54.08 35.33 -47.65
CA ARG A 75 55.55 35.14 -47.76
C ARG A 75 56.22 35.04 -46.35
N SER A 76 57.54 35.24 -46.32
CA SER A 76 58.52 35.25 -45.22
C SER A 76 58.53 36.49 -44.30
N SER A 77 58.71 36.26 -43.00
CA SER A 77 59.73 36.97 -42.18
C SER A 77 60.20 36.05 -41.05
N GLU A 78 61.51 35.82 -40.94
CA GLU A 78 62.08 35.01 -39.86
C GLU A 78 61.88 35.69 -38.49
N GLY A 79 61.48 34.88 -37.52
CA GLY A 79 61.15 35.29 -36.15
C GLY A 79 61.17 34.05 -35.26
N GLU A 80 62.35 33.71 -34.77
CA GLU A 80 62.64 32.51 -33.98
C GLU A 80 61.92 32.54 -32.62
N ALA A 81 60.90 31.68 -32.41
CA ALA A 81 60.46 31.28 -31.07
C ALA A 81 59.64 29.96 -31.07
N ALA A 82 60.00 29.09 -30.13
CA ALA A 82 59.42 27.78 -29.83
C ALA A 82 57.89 27.79 -29.56
N PRO A 83 57.20 26.61 -29.64
CA PRO A 83 55.74 26.58 -29.72
C PRO A 83 55.04 27.06 -28.45
N THR A 84 53.95 27.82 -28.63
CA THR A 84 53.00 28.16 -27.57
C THR A 84 52.29 26.90 -27.05
N ARG A 85 52.96 26.25 -26.07
CA ARG A 85 52.39 25.21 -25.21
C ARG A 85 51.05 25.70 -24.69
N ARG A 86 49.93 25.16 -25.21
CA ARG A 86 48.58 25.45 -24.70
C ARG A 86 48.60 25.32 -23.17
N ALA A 87 48.52 26.46 -22.49
CA ALA A 87 48.46 26.50 -21.04
C ALA A 87 47.17 25.81 -20.63
N ARG A 88 47.28 24.56 -20.19
CA ARG A 88 46.16 23.81 -19.61
C ARG A 88 45.86 24.43 -18.26
N THR A 89 45.04 25.48 -18.26
CA THR A 89 44.64 26.24 -17.08
C THR A 89 44.22 25.28 -15.99
N GLN A 90 45.09 25.06 -15.00
CA GLN A 90 44.76 24.18 -13.90
C GLN A 90 43.67 24.86 -13.07
N PRO A 91 42.56 24.18 -12.75
CA PRO A 91 41.49 24.79 -11.99
C PRO A 91 42.03 25.20 -10.62
N SER A 92 41.85 26.48 -10.25
CA SER A 92 42.37 27.04 -9.00
C SER A 92 42.03 26.17 -7.78
N PRO A 93 42.87 26.16 -6.73
CA PRO A 93 42.68 25.29 -5.56
C PRO A 93 41.28 25.45 -4.93
N GLU A 94 40.71 26.65 -4.96
CA GLU A 94 39.32 26.90 -4.56
C GLU A 94 38.28 26.16 -5.41
N GLN A 95 38.42 26.16 -6.74
CA GLN A 95 37.53 25.42 -7.64
C GLN A 95 37.64 23.91 -7.37
N ARG A 96 38.86 23.41 -7.08
CA ARG A 96 39.06 22.00 -6.68
C ARG A 96 38.40 21.68 -5.34
N ARG A 97 38.47 22.58 -4.35
CA ARG A 97 37.79 22.45 -3.04
C ARG A 97 36.26 22.53 -3.17
N ARG A 98 35.73 23.45 -3.98
CA ARG A 98 34.29 23.57 -4.28
C ARG A 98 33.78 22.33 -5.04
N ARG A 99 34.53 21.81 -6.02
CA ARG A 99 34.19 20.54 -6.72
C ARG A 99 34.19 19.35 -5.77
N ARG A 100 35.19 19.21 -4.89
CA ARG A 100 35.20 18.15 -3.85
C ARG A 100 33.99 18.23 -2.92
N ARG A 101 33.64 19.43 -2.43
CA ARG A 101 32.43 19.65 -1.61
C ARG A 101 31.14 19.25 -2.35
N LYS A 102 31.01 19.58 -3.64
CA LYS A 102 29.88 19.14 -4.47
C LYS A 102 29.82 17.62 -4.63
N ILE A 103 30.94 16.95 -4.85
CA ILE A 103 31.01 15.48 -4.95
C ILE A 103 30.59 14.83 -3.63
N VAL A 104 31.09 15.34 -2.49
CA VAL A 104 30.69 14.85 -1.15
C VAL A 104 29.19 15.06 -0.93
N ALA A 105 28.65 16.25 -1.23
CA ALA A 105 27.22 16.52 -1.10
C ALA A 105 26.38 15.56 -1.95
N VAL A 106 26.73 15.35 -3.23
CA VAL A 106 26.04 14.40 -4.12
C VAL A 106 26.14 12.96 -3.60
N ALA A 107 27.31 12.55 -3.08
CA ALA A 107 27.48 11.22 -2.48
C ALA A 107 26.62 11.05 -1.22
N CYS A 108 26.58 12.04 -0.32
CA CYS A 108 25.69 12.04 0.84
C CYS A 108 24.21 11.98 0.43
N SER A 109 23.79 12.78 -0.56
CA SER A 109 22.41 12.74 -1.09
C SER A 109 22.07 11.37 -1.70
N ALA A 110 23.01 10.74 -2.41
CA ALA A 110 22.81 9.40 -2.97
C ALA A 110 22.68 8.33 -1.87
N VAL A 111 23.47 8.41 -0.80
CA VAL A 111 23.35 7.51 0.36
C VAL A 111 22.02 7.71 1.09
N VAL A 112 21.60 8.95 1.34
CA VAL A 112 20.30 9.25 1.96
C VAL A 112 19.15 8.73 1.10
N LEU A 113 19.21 8.93 -0.23
CA LEU A 113 18.20 8.40 -1.15
C LEU A 113 18.15 6.86 -1.12
N ALA A 114 19.31 6.19 -1.13
CA ALA A 114 19.37 4.74 -1.02
C ALA A 114 18.76 4.21 0.29
N LEU A 115 19.01 4.89 1.42
CA LEU A 115 18.40 4.55 2.71
C LEU A 115 16.88 4.75 2.69
N VAL A 116 16.37 5.85 2.12
CA VAL A 116 14.93 6.10 1.96
C VAL A 116 14.29 5.01 1.07
N CYS A 117 14.91 4.66 -0.05
CA CYS A 117 14.44 3.56 -0.91
C CYS A 117 14.43 2.21 -0.18
N ALA A 118 15.42 1.92 0.66
CA ALA A 118 15.46 0.71 1.46
C ALA A 118 14.35 0.66 2.52
N VAL A 119 14.07 1.77 3.20
CA VAL A 119 12.96 1.88 4.18
C VAL A 119 11.60 1.73 3.50
N VAL A 120 11.35 2.50 2.43
CA VAL A 120 10.07 2.45 1.71
C VAL A 120 9.86 1.09 1.06
N GLY A 121 10.89 0.54 0.39
CA GLY A 121 10.83 -0.77 -0.24
C GLY A 121 10.66 -1.91 0.77
N GLY A 122 11.40 -1.88 1.88
CA GLY A 122 11.30 -2.87 2.95
C GLY A 122 9.94 -2.86 3.64
N PHE A 123 9.40 -1.67 3.95
CA PHE A 123 8.05 -1.54 4.49
C PHE A 123 6.98 -2.02 3.49
N SER A 124 7.10 -1.64 2.22
CA SER A 124 6.16 -2.07 1.17
C SER A 124 6.17 -3.58 0.98
N TRP A 125 7.36 -4.20 1.01
CA TRP A 125 7.51 -5.65 0.98
C TRP A 125 6.83 -6.31 2.18
N LEU A 126 7.12 -5.84 3.40
CA LEU A 126 6.55 -6.37 4.64
C LEU A 126 5.02 -6.20 4.74
N ARG A 127 4.47 -5.14 4.15
CA ARG A 127 3.03 -4.86 4.18
C ARG A 127 2.23 -5.70 3.18
N TRP A 128 2.73 -5.91 1.96
CA TRP A 128 1.93 -6.47 0.86
C TRP A 128 2.47 -7.75 0.22
N PHE A 129 3.76 -8.07 0.39
CA PHE A 129 4.42 -9.12 -0.41
C PHE A 129 5.11 -10.20 0.42
N SER A 130 5.37 -9.98 1.71
CA SER A 130 6.08 -10.95 2.54
C SER A 130 5.26 -12.17 2.95
N ALA A 131 3.94 -12.09 2.86
CA ALA A 131 3.01 -13.13 3.30
C ALA A 131 1.61 -12.92 2.66
N ASP A 132 0.75 -13.94 2.68
CA ASP A 132 -0.55 -13.95 2.01
C ASP A 132 -1.70 -13.80 3.02
N ASP A 133 -2.20 -12.58 3.18
CA ASP A 133 -3.28 -12.27 4.13
C ASP A 133 -4.57 -13.08 3.91
N ALA A 134 -4.88 -13.46 2.66
CA ALA A 134 -6.11 -14.17 2.33
C ALA A 134 -6.03 -15.66 2.73
N ALA A 135 -4.82 -16.23 2.71
CA ALA A 135 -4.54 -17.56 3.27
C ALA A 135 -4.33 -17.50 4.79
N ASP A 136 -3.52 -16.54 5.27
CA ASP A 136 -3.09 -16.44 6.66
C ASP A 136 -4.20 -16.09 7.65
N ILE A 137 -5.33 -15.54 7.18
CA ILE A 137 -6.54 -15.33 8.00
C ILE A 137 -7.29 -16.63 8.29
N GLN A 138 -7.13 -17.68 7.49
CA GLN A 138 -7.98 -18.87 7.54
C GLN A 138 -7.59 -19.87 8.64
N GLY A 139 -8.48 -20.80 8.96
CA GLY A 139 -8.33 -21.81 10.00
C GLY A 139 -8.80 -21.33 11.38
N THR A 140 -8.42 -22.07 12.41
CA THR A 140 -8.86 -21.82 13.78
C THR A 140 -8.13 -20.65 14.44
N TRP A 141 -8.91 -19.85 15.16
CA TRP A 141 -8.49 -18.75 16.03
C TRP A 141 -9.18 -18.85 17.38
N TYR A 142 -8.64 -18.19 18.39
CA TYR A 142 -9.21 -18.09 19.74
C TYR A 142 -9.35 -16.62 20.13
N LEU A 143 -10.50 -16.23 20.68
CA LEU A 143 -10.69 -14.89 21.22
C LEU A 143 -9.74 -14.68 22.41
N ALA A 144 -9.00 -13.57 22.42
CA ALA A 144 -7.99 -13.29 23.44
C ALA A 144 -8.56 -13.34 24.87
N GLY A 145 -7.85 -14.00 25.79
CA GLY A 145 -8.32 -14.26 27.16
C GLY A 145 -9.34 -15.40 27.28
N THR A 146 -9.64 -16.11 26.19
CA THR A 146 -10.58 -17.25 26.18
C THR A 146 -9.95 -18.50 25.55
N SER A 147 -10.70 -19.60 25.64
CA SER A 147 -10.43 -20.85 24.94
C SER A 147 -11.55 -21.19 23.94
N THR A 148 -12.36 -20.20 23.56
CA THR A 148 -13.45 -20.36 22.57
C THR A 148 -12.87 -20.32 21.17
N PRO A 149 -12.98 -21.42 20.38
CA PRO A 149 -12.51 -21.44 19.00
C PRO A 149 -13.49 -20.72 18.07
N ILE A 150 -12.93 -19.99 17.11
CA ILE A 150 -13.60 -19.35 15.97
C ILE A 150 -12.92 -19.89 14.72
N GLU A 151 -13.70 -20.39 13.76
CA GLU A 151 -13.15 -20.97 12.52
C GLU A 151 -13.36 -20.00 11.36
N ILE A 152 -12.27 -19.53 10.75
CA ILE A 152 -12.33 -18.63 9.60
C ILE A 152 -12.04 -19.43 8.32
N THR A 153 -13.01 -19.50 7.42
CA THR A 153 -12.87 -20.08 6.07
C THR A 153 -12.73 -18.96 5.04
N GLU A 154 -12.46 -19.28 3.77
CA GLU A 154 -12.26 -18.30 2.68
C GLU A 154 -13.29 -17.15 2.62
N ASP A 155 -14.60 -17.43 2.76
CA ASP A 155 -15.68 -16.42 2.68
C ASP A 155 -16.40 -16.12 4.02
N ARG A 156 -16.05 -16.82 5.12
CA ARG A 156 -16.83 -16.80 6.37
C ARG A 156 -16.03 -16.86 7.67
N ILE A 157 -16.53 -16.15 8.67
CA ILE A 157 -16.13 -16.27 10.08
C ILE A 157 -17.23 -17.03 10.81
N ASN A 158 -16.92 -18.22 11.32
CA ASN A 158 -17.84 -19.07 12.06
C ASN A 158 -17.57 -18.91 13.57
N LEU A 159 -18.44 -18.19 14.28
CA LEU A 159 -18.34 -18.03 15.74
C LEU A 159 -18.81 -19.30 16.47
N THR A 160 -19.80 -20.00 15.91
CA THR A 160 -20.30 -21.29 16.40
C THR A 160 -20.75 -22.14 15.21
N LYS A 161 -21.27 -23.36 15.47
CA LYS A 161 -21.86 -24.22 14.43
C LYS A 161 -23.05 -23.58 13.70
N ASP A 162 -23.78 -22.71 14.39
CA ASP A 162 -25.04 -22.12 13.92
C ASP A 162 -24.92 -20.62 13.57
N VAL A 163 -23.81 -19.98 13.97
CA VAL A 163 -23.59 -18.54 13.80
C VAL A 163 -22.35 -18.31 12.94
N SER A 164 -22.59 -17.85 11.70
CA SER A 164 -21.54 -17.48 10.74
C SER A 164 -21.83 -16.14 10.07
N TYR A 165 -20.76 -15.41 9.76
CA TYR A 165 -20.76 -14.12 9.09
C TYR A 165 -20.01 -14.22 7.78
N ARG A 166 -20.48 -13.56 6.72
CA ARG A 166 -19.66 -13.40 5.52
C ARG A 166 -18.68 -12.25 5.71
N TYR A 167 -17.49 -12.40 5.15
CA TYR A 167 -16.52 -11.31 5.07
C TYR A 167 -15.87 -11.23 3.68
N ALA A 168 -15.23 -10.09 3.42
CA ALA A 168 -14.31 -9.89 2.30
C ALA A 168 -13.12 -9.04 2.78
N LEU A 169 -11.91 -9.42 2.37
CA LEU A 169 -10.69 -8.65 2.64
C LEU A 169 -10.32 -7.78 1.44
N ASP A 170 -9.91 -6.54 1.70
CA ASP A 170 -9.04 -5.80 0.79
C ASP A 170 -7.60 -5.89 1.32
N THR A 171 -6.77 -6.68 0.64
CA THR A 171 -5.37 -6.89 1.05
C THR A 171 -4.44 -5.75 0.67
N GLY A 172 -4.90 -4.82 -0.19
CA GLY A 172 -4.24 -3.56 -0.51
C GLY A 172 -4.48 -2.51 0.58
N ASP A 173 -5.74 -2.25 0.88
CA ASP A 173 -6.17 -1.24 1.85
C ASP A 173 -6.14 -1.74 3.30
N LYS A 174 -5.90 -3.05 3.54
CA LYS A 174 -5.92 -3.70 4.86
C LYS A 174 -7.25 -3.52 5.61
N THR A 175 -8.34 -3.53 4.84
CA THR A 175 -9.70 -3.43 5.35
C THR A 175 -10.44 -4.76 5.24
N ILE A 176 -11.45 -4.91 6.06
CA ILE A 176 -12.35 -6.07 6.06
C ILE A 176 -13.79 -5.55 6.03
N ALA A 177 -14.61 -6.10 5.14
CA ALA A 177 -16.04 -5.87 5.10
C ALA A 177 -16.77 -7.08 5.68
N PHE A 178 -17.83 -6.86 6.44
CA PHE A 178 -18.66 -7.89 7.06
C PHE A 178 -20.10 -7.78 6.56
N THR A 179 -20.76 -8.92 6.34
CA THR A 179 -22.18 -8.95 5.95
C THR A 179 -22.94 -10.00 6.77
N PHE A 180 -24.00 -9.55 7.45
CA PHE A 180 -24.92 -10.40 8.20
C PHE A 180 -26.36 -10.15 7.76
N THR A 181 -26.92 -11.07 6.97
CA THR A 181 -28.26 -10.96 6.38
C THR A 181 -28.44 -9.67 5.56
N ASN A 182 -28.97 -8.60 6.17
CA ASN A 182 -29.20 -7.28 5.58
C ASN A 182 -28.38 -6.16 6.24
N LEU A 183 -27.49 -6.50 7.17
CA LEU A 183 -26.56 -5.58 7.82
C LEU A 183 -25.18 -5.70 7.15
N ALA A 184 -24.57 -4.55 6.87
CA ALA A 184 -23.18 -4.44 6.44
C ALA A 184 -22.38 -3.72 7.53
N GLY A 185 -21.15 -4.17 7.73
CA GLY A 185 -20.15 -3.54 8.59
C GLY A 185 -18.81 -3.51 7.89
N SER A 186 -17.87 -2.76 8.44
CA SER A 186 -16.48 -2.72 7.98
C SER A 186 -15.54 -2.58 9.17
N GLY A 187 -14.26 -2.83 8.92
CA GLY A 187 -13.17 -2.62 9.85
C GLY A 187 -11.83 -2.58 9.15
N CYS A 188 -10.76 -2.42 9.93
CA CYS A 188 -9.41 -2.73 9.48
C CYS A 188 -8.87 -3.97 10.20
N TYR A 189 -7.93 -4.67 9.57
CA TYR A 189 -7.28 -5.84 10.16
C TYR A 189 -5.76 -5.66 10.18
N ARG A 190 -5.10 -6.24 11.18
CA ARG A 190 -3.64 -6.31 11.26
C ARG A 190 -3.20 -7.59 11.96
N PHE A 191 -2.16 -8.22 11.42
CA PHE A 191 -1.50 -9.38 12.01
C PHE A 191 -0.28 -8.95 12.83
N SER A 192 0.10 -9.78 13.81
CA SER A 192 1.43 -9.68 14.44
C SER A 192 2.52 -10.04 13.43
N LEU A 193 3.78 -9.66 13.71
CA LEU A 193 4.91 -9.94 12.80
C LEU A 193 5.21 -11.44 12.60
N ASP A 194 4.66 -12.31 13.44
CA ASP A 194 4.71 -13.77 13.36
C ASP A 194 3.38 -14.41 12.91
N ARG A 195 2.37 -13.59 12.60
CA ARG A 195 1.00 -13.95 12.22
C ARG A 195 0.23 -14.86 13.19
N ASN A 196 0.74 -15.06 14.41
CA ASN A 196 0.06 -15.83 15.45
C ASN A 196 -1.05 -15.05 16.17
N GLN A 197 -1.12 -13.73 15.97
CA GLN A 197 -2.21 -12.88 16.45
C GLN A 197 -2.80 -12.05 15.31
N LEU A 198 -4.09 -11.77 15.39
CA LEU A 198 -4.87 -10.99 14.44
C LEU A 198 -5.76 -10.03 15.22
N ALA A 199 -5.61 -8.73 14.97
CA ALA A 199 -6.53 -7.71 15.43
C ALA A 199 -7.51 -7.37 14.30
N LEU A 200 -8.81 -7.41 14.61
CA LEU A 200 -9.88 -6.82 13.80
C LEU A 200 -10.39 -5.60 14.59
N VAL A 201 -10.50 -4.44 13.95
CA VAL A 201 -11.02 -3.22 14.56
C VAL A 201 -12.20 -2.74 13.73
N ASP A 202 -13.40 -2.79 14.31
CA ASP A 202 -14.63 -2.32 13.67
C ASP A 202 -14.59 -0.80 13.42
N GLY A 203 -15.08 -0.36 12.26
CA GLY A 203 -15.11 1.04 11.86
C GLY A 203 -14.99 1.26 10.35
N SER A 204 -15.11 2.51 9.92
CA SER A 204 -14.85 2.90 8.54
C SER A 204 -13.39 3.35 8.41
N PHE A 205 -12.62 2.67 7.55
CA PHE A 205 -11.20 2.92 7.32
C PHE A 205 -10.92 2.95 5.82
N THR A 206 -10.02 3.84 5.39
CA THR A 206 -9.43 3.83 4.05
C THR A 206 -8.04 3.19 4.09
N GLY A 207 -7.50 2.79 2.95
CA GLY A 207 -6.09 2.36 2.85
C GLY A 207 -5.07 3.39 3.33
N GLY A 208 -5.42 4.69 3.35
CA GLY A 208 -4.59 5.74 3.94
C GLY A 208 -4.55 5.68 5.47
N ASP A 209 -5.69 5.42 6.11
CA ASP A 209 -5.81 5.33 7.57
C ASP A 209 -5.06 4.10 8.10
N THR A 210 -5.22 2.95 7.44
CA THR A 210 -4.50 1.72 7.81
C THR A 210 -3.00 1.87 7.57
N LEU A 211 -2.59 2.46 6.44
CA LEU A 211 -1.18 2.72 6.12
C LEU A 211 -0.50 3.57 7.21
N GLY A 212 -1.13 4.67 7.63
CA GLY A 212 -0.60 5.55 8.67
C GLY A 212 -0.41 4.84 10.01
N ARG A 213 -1.41 4.06 10.44
CA ARG A 213 -1.36 3.26 11.67
C ARG A 213 -0.29 2.18 11.62
N ASP A 214 -0.20 1.48 10.48
CA ASP A 214 0.70 0.34 10.33
C ASP A 214 2.16 0.77 10.18
N ILE A 215 2.45 1.97 9.65
CA ILE A 215 3.81 2.55 9.70
C ILE A 215 4.28 2.71 11.16
N GLY A 216 3.48 3.37 12.00
CA GLY A 216 3.82 3.60 13.40
C GLY A 216 4.05 2.29 14.15
N TRP A 217 3.09 1.36 14.04
CA TRP A 217 3.18 0.06 14.70
C TRP A 217 4.31 -0.81 14.19
N THR A 218 4.57 -0.84 12.87
CA THR A 218 5.63 -1.70 12.29
C THR A 218 7.02 -1.30 12.80
N LEU A 219 7.27 0.00 12.96
CA LEU A 219 8.53 0.49 13.52
C LEU A 219 8.72 0.01 14.96
N GLU A 220 7.68 0.11 15.80
CA GLU A 220 7.72 -0.38 17.18
C GLU A 220 7.86 -1.90 17.24
N ALA A 221 7.08 -2.65 16.44
CA ALA A 221 7.12 -4.09 16.39
C ALA A 221 8.49 -4.63 15.98
N LEU A 222 9.19 -3.94 15.06
CA LEU A 222 10.56 -4.28 14.67
C LEU A 222 11.57 -3.98 15.79
N VAL A 223 11.42 -2.88 16.53
CA VAL A 223 12.25 -2.59 17.72
C VAL A 223 12.03 -3.65 18.81
N LYS A 224 10.78 -4.03 19.09
CA LYS A 224 10.43 -5.10 20.01
C LYS A 224 11.01 -6.45 19.59
N LYS A 225 10.91 -6.80 18.30
CA LYS A 225 11.50 -8.02 17.75
C LYS A 225 13.03 -8.06 17.89
N LEU A 226 13.72 -6.92 17.80
CA LEU A 226 15.16 -6.80 18.07
C LEU A 226 15.50 -6.95 19.56
N GLN A 227 14.57 -6.66 20.46
CA GLN A 227 14.69 -6.89 21.91
C GLN A 227 14.33 -8.34 22.33
N GLY A 228 13.87 -9.18 21.38
CA GLY A 228 13.37 -10.52 21.66
C GLY A 228 11.92 -10.59 22.13
N GLU A 229 11.19 -9.47 22.03
CA GLU A 229 9.77 -9.36 22.40
C GLU A 229 8.86 -9.36 21.15
N THR A 230 7.60 -9.77 21.32
CA THR A 230 6.56 -9.67 20.29
C THR A 230 5.57 -8.56 20.66
N LEU A 231 5.34 -7.62 19.74
CA LEU A 231 4.30 -6.59 19.90
C LEU A 231 2.94 -7.12 19.42
N ALA A 232 1.89 -6.91 20.23
CA ALA A 232 0.52 -7.26 19.88
C ALA A 232 0.02 -6.42 18.68
N PRO A 233 -0.85 -6.96 17.79
CA PRO A 233 -1.31 -6.27 16.59
C PRO A 233 -2.35 -5.16 16.85
N ALA A 234 -2.69 -4.87 18.10
CA ALA A 234 -3.44 -3.67 18.51
C ALA A 234 -3.20 -3.42 20.00
N GLU A 235 -3.44 -2.20 20.45
CA GLU A 235 -3.46 -1.89 21.89
C GLU A 235 -4.69 -2.53 22.55
N ALA A 236 -4.49 -3.18 23.68
CA ALA A 236 -5.56 -3.82 24.43
C ALA A 236 -6.57 -2.77 24.94
N GLY A 237 -7.86 -2.99 24.68
CA GLY A 237 -8.94 -2.08 25.08
C GLY A 237 -9.27 -0.97 24.09
N ALA A 238 -8.71 -0.98 22.87
CA ALA A 238 -9.20 -0.12 21.79
C ALA A 238 -10.69 -0.40 21.49
N GLU A 239 -11.46 0.65 21.23
CA GLU A 239 -12.88 0.54 20.89
C GLU A 239 -13.07 -0.27 19.58
N GLY A 240 -14.05 -1.17 19.56
CA GLY A 240 -14.29 -2.07 18.42
C GLY A 240 -13.22 -3.13 18.18
N LEU A 241 -12.26 -3.34 19.10
CA LEU A 241 -11.21 -4.35 18.94
C LEU A 241 -11.70 -5.77 19.26
N THR A 242 -11.63 -6.65 18.26
CA THR A 242 -11.61 -8.10 18.42
C THR A 242 -10.17 -8.58 18.23
N LEU A 243 -9.54 -9.07 19.31
CA LEU A 243 -8.20 -9.67 19.25
C LEU A 243 -8.29 -11.20 19.23
N LEU A 244 -7.62 -11.80 18.26
CA LEU A 244 -7.60 -13.22 17.98
C LEU A 244 -6.16 -13.77 18.10
N SER A 245 -6.03 -14.99 18.59
CA SER A 245 -4.76 -15.73 18.73
C SER A 245 -4.86 -17.12 18.10
N ARG A 246 -3.78 -17.63 17.49
CA ARG A 246 -3.69 -19.03 17.03
C ARG A 246 -3.64 -20.03 18.19
N THR A 247 -3.23 -19.60 19.37
CA THR A 247 -3.21 -20.40 20.60
C THR A 247 -4.28 -19.92 21.59
N PRO A 248 -4.97 -20.85 22.29
CA PRO A 248 -5.90 -20.48 23.36
C PRO A 248 -5.14 -19.81 24.51
N SER A 249 -5.76 -18.80 25.13
CA SER A 249 -5.16 -17.99 26.20
C SER A 249 -6.03 -17.89 27.47
N GLY A 250 -7.22 -18.50 27.45
CA GLY A 250 -8.04 -18.70 28.64
C GLY A 250 -7.43 -19.78 29.54
N GLY A 251 -7.27 -19.46 30.83
CA GLY A 251 -6.86 -20.43 31.84
C GLY A 251 -7.88 -21.56 32.02
N ALA A 252 -7.39 -22.70 32.51
CA ALA A 252 -8.20 -23.78 33.05
C ALA A 252 -8.69 -23.45 34.48
#